data_AF-A0A0Q9PRX9-F1
#
_entry.id   AF-A0A0Q9PRX9-F1
#
_cell.length_a   1.000
_cell.length_b   1.000
_cell.length_c   1.000
_cell.angle_alpha   90.00
_cell.angle_beta   90.00
_cell.angle_gamma   90.00
#
_symmetry.space_group_name_H-M   'P 1'
#
loop_
_entity.id
_entity.type
_entity.pdbx_description
1 polymer ?
#
loop_
_entity_poly.entity_id
_entity_poly.type
_entity_poly.pdbx_seq_one_letter_code
_entity_poly.pdbx_strand_id
1 'polypeptide(L)'
;MERHGDAVLVSCPDIPEMHAVVYEHQRTEEEVLDAIETALYGYMQDRRPIPAARASTRRRLMIYLPTLTKAKLALYGAVLDQDLSKAELARRLGLPRPSVDRLLDVRHGSRMEQLDAALELLGRRLEVQVSEAA
;
A
#
# COMPACT_ATOMS: atom_id res chain seq x y z
N MET A 1 10.40 14.71 12.46
CA MET A 1 10.05 14.26 13.82
C MET A 1 10.02 15.47 14.71
N GLU A 2 8.83 15.83 15.17
CA GLU A 2 8.64 16.87 16.20
C GLU A 2 8.32 16.16 17.51
N ARG A 3 8.96 16.54 18.62
CA ARG A 3 8.87 15.85 19.91
C ARG A 3 8.12 16.70 20.92
N HIS A 4 7.11 16.13 21.57
CA HIS A 4 6.36 16.75 22.65
C HIS A 4 6.30 15.77 23.83
N GLY A 5 7.12 15.99 24.87
CA GLY A 5 7.25 15.04 25.97
C GLY A 5 7.83 13.71 25.46
N ASP A 6 7.16 12.61 25.75
CA ASP A 6 7.47 11.23 25.31
C ASP A 6 6.85 10.86 23.95
N ALA A 7 6.08 11.76 23.34
CA ALA A 7 5.45 11.58 22.05
C ALA A 7 6.29 12.18 20.91
N VAL A 8 6.39 11.45 19.81
CA VAL A 8 7.04 11.89 18.58
C VAL A 8 6.04 11.88 17.43
N LEU A 9 5.86 13.03 16.78
CA LEU A 9 5.09 13.13 15.55
C LEU A 9 5.95 12.67 14.35
N VAL A 10 5.44 11.66 13.66
CA VAL A 10 6.00 11.11 12.43
C VAL A 10 5.11 11.54 11.25
N SER A 11 5.75 11.93 10.15
CA SER A 11 5.07 12.31 8.91
C SER A 11 5.83 11.76 7.71
N CYS A 12 5.11 11.52 6.63
CA CYS A 12 5.68 11.07 5.36
C CYS A 12 5.65 12.21 4.32
N PRO A 13 6.81 12.75 3.88
CA PRO A 13 6.82 13.76 2.83
C PRO A 13 6.26 13.29 1.48
N ASP A 14 6.23 11.98 1.25
CA ASP A 14 5.73 11.38 0.01
C ASP A 14 4.23 11.10 0.07
N ILE A 15 3.67 10.97 1.28
CA ILE A 15 2.24 10.78 1.54
C ILE A 15 1.83 11.85 2.56
N PRO A 16 1.50 13.08 2.12
CA PRO A 16 1.24 14.20 3.02
C PRO A 16 0.11 13.97 4.02
N GLU A 17 -0.86 13.11 3.69
CA GLU A 17 -1.96 12.72 4.56
C GLU A 17 -1.53 11.75 5.69
N MET A 18 -0.32 11.16 5.59
CA MET A 18 0.20 10.25 6.61
C MET A 18 0.81 11.05 7.76
N HIS A 19 0.19 10.90 8.92
CA HIS A 19 0.68 11.35 10.21
C HIS A 19 0.49 10.25 11.25
N ALA A 20 1.48 10.05 12.11
CA ALA A 20 1.39 9.15 13.24
C ALA A 20 2.00 9.82 14.48
N VAL A 21 1.48 9.48 15.65
CA VAL A 21 2.10 9.83 16.93
C VAL A 21 2.60 8.53 17.53
N VAL A 22 3.90 8.43 17.74
CA VAL A 22 4.55 7.27 18.36
C VAL A 22 5.11 7.66 19.71
N TYR A 23 4.94 6.80 20.71
CA TYR A 23 5.51 7.01 22.05
C TYR A 23 6.78 6.16 22.23
N GLU A 24 7.72 6.60 23.07
CA GLU A 24 9.01 5.90 23.25
C GLU A 24 8.90 4.43 23.69
N HIS A 25 7.81 4.08 24.38
CA HIS A 25 7.55 2.72 24.85
C HIS A 25 6.86 1.83 23.80
N GLN A 26 6.52 2.38 22.63
CA GLN A 26 5.80 1.68 21.57
C GLN A 26 6.72 1.21 20.45
N ARG A 27 6.22 0.21 19.70
CA ARG A 27 6.89 -0.30 18.51
C ARG A 27 6.64 0.66 17.35
N THR A 28 7.54 1.63 17.26
CA THR A 28 7.49 2.75 16.29
C THR A 28 7.20 2.35 14.84
N GLU A 29 7.63 1.17 14.38
CA GLU A 29 7.43 0.73 12.99
C GLU A 29 6.00 0.29 12.68
N GLU A 30 5.33 -0.41 13.61
CA GLU A 30 3.97 -0.93 13.36
C GLU A 30 2.94 0.19 13.26
N GLU A 31 3.05 1.19 14.14
CA GLU A 31 2.18 2.37 14.13
C GLU A 31 2.39 3.24 12.89
N VAL A 32 3.65 3.39 12.47
CA VAL A 32 3.96 4.11 11.24
C VAL A 32 3.46 3.35 10.02
N LEU A 33 3.56 2.01 10.01
CA LEU A 33 3.03 1.18 8.93
C LEU A 33 1.50 1.27 8.85
N ASP A 34 0.77 1.16 9.97
CA ASP A 34 -0.69 1.30 9.99
C ASP A 34 -1.14 2.70 9.51
N ALA A 35 -0.40 3.75 9.89
CA ALA A 35 -0.68 5.09 9.39
C ALA A 35 -0.44 5.21 7.87
N ILE A 36 0.61 4.57 7.34
CA ILE A 36 0.85 4.52 5.89
C ILE A 36 -0.27 3.76 5.19
N GLU A 37 -0.64 2.57 5.65
CA GLU A 37 -1.71 1.76 5.05
C GLU A 37 -3.07 2.46 5.12
N THR A 38 -3.33 3.19 6.21
CA THR A 38 -4.54 4.02 6.36
C THR A 38 -4.56 5.16 5.34
N ALA A 39 -3.45 5.88 5.16
CA ALA A 39 -3.37 6.93 4.16
C ALA A 39 -3.55 6.36 2.73
N LEU A 40 -2.83 5.28 2.39
CA LEU A 40 -2.94 4.59 1.10
C LEU A 40 -4.36 4.08 0.83
N TYR A 41 -5.04 3.56 1.84
CA TYR A 41 -6.44 3.16 1.75
C TYR A 41 -7.33 4.33 1.32
N GLY A 42 -7.11 5.54 1.88
CA GLY A 42 -7.79 6.76 1.48
C GLY A 42 -7.61 7.07 -0.02
N TYR A 43 -6.37 7.02 -0.52
CA TYR A 43 -6.10 7.19 -1.96
C TYR A 43 -6.88 6.20 -2.83
N MET A 44 -6.96 4.93 -2.40
CA MET A 44 -7.69 3.89 -3.13
C MET A 44 -9.21 4.11 -3.12
N GLN A 45 -9.78 4.56 -1.99
CA GLN A 45 -11.21 4.90 -1.91
C GLN A 45 -11.55 6.08 -2.82
N ASP A 46 -10.68 7.08 -2.87
CA ASP A 46 -10.85 8.28 -3.69
C ASP A 46 -10.54 8.04 -5.18
N ARG A 47 -10.13 6.82 -5.58
CA ARG A 47 -9.61 6.49 -6.91
C ARG A 47 -8.45 7.41 -7.35
N ARG A 48 -7.62 7.86 -6.41
CA ARG A 48 -6.43 8.69 -6.68
C ARG A 48 -5.20 7.84 -7.00
N PRO A 49 -4.29 8.30 -7.88
CA PRO A 49 -2.99 7.67 -8.07
C PRO A 49 -2.19 7.62 -6.76
N ILE A 50 -1.50 6.51 -6.51
CA ILE A 50 -0.65 6.36 -5.32
C ILE A 50 0.62 7.19 -5.51
N PRO A 51 1.01 8.05 -4.54
CA PRO A 51 2.24 8.80 -4.63
C PRO A 51 3.47 7.87 -4.73
N ALA A 52 4.38 8.19 -5.65
CA ALA A 52 5.63 7.47 -5.76
C ALA A 52 6.55 7.82 -4.57
N ALA A 53 7.19 6.80 -4.00
CA ALA A 53 8.24 7.01 -3.01
C ALA A 53 9.42 7.76 -3.62
N ARG A 54 9.94 8.76 -2.91
CA ARG A 54 11.14 9.48 -3.35
C ARG A 54 12.38 8.67 -3.01
N ALA A 55 13.45 8.86 -3.79
CA ALA A 55 14.75 8.25 -3.52
C ALA A 55 15.23 8.65 -2.11
N SER A 56 15.73 7.65 -1.36
CA SER A 56 16.20 7.86 0.00
C SER A 56 17.42 8.78 0.03
N THR A 57 17.39 9.75 0.95
CA THR A 57 18.58 10.49 1.37
C THR A 57 19.06 9.92 2.70
N ARG A 58 20.38 9.92 2.97
CA ARG A 58 21.02 9.35 4.20
C ARG A 58 20.42 9.79 5.56
N ARG A 59 19.46 10.71 5.60
CA ARG A 59 18.85 11.27 6.82
C ARG A 59 17.37 10.93 7.00
N ARG A 60 16.76 10.09 6.16
CA ARG A 60 15.34 9.72 6.27
C ARG A 60 15.19 8.27 6.71
N LEU A 61 14.30 8.05 7.67
CA LEU A 61 13.81 6.71 8.00
C LEU A 61 13.03 6.18 6.78
N MET A 62 13.32 4.95 6.39
CA MET A 62 12.60 4.24 5.34
C MET A 62 11.75 3.15 5.98
N ILE A 63 10.47 3.10 5.60
CA ILE A 63 9.56 2.04 6.03
C ILE A 63 9.35 1.11 4.85
N TYR A 64 9.63 -0.18 5.07
CA TYR A 64 9.40 -1.19 4.05
C TYR A 64 7.93 -1.63 4.09
N LEU A 65 7.23 -1.43 2.97
CA LEU A 65 5.89 -1.97 2.82
C LEU A 65 5.95 -3.51 2.71
N PRO A 66 5.03 -4.23 3.39
CA PRO A 66 4.85 -5.65 3.19
C PRO A 66 4.68 -5.99 1.71
N THR A 67 5.20 -7.14 1.29
CA THR A 67 5.11 -7.60 -0.11
C THR A 67 3.66 -7.64 -0.61
N LEU A 68 2.74 -8.07 0.25
CA LEU A 68 1.31 -8.11 -0.08
C LEU A 68 0.76 -6.71 -0.36
N THR A 69 1.10 -5.72 0.48
CA THR A 69 0.70 -4.32 0.29
C THR A 69 1.22 -3.79 -1.04
N LYS A 70 2.50 -4.01 -1.36
CA LYS A 70 3.10 -3.62 -2.65
C LYS A 70 2.39 -4.25 -3.85
N ALA A 71 2.08 -5.54 -3.78
CA ALA A 71 1.37 -6.25 -4.86
C ALA A 71 -0.05 -5.70 -5.08
N LYS A 72 -0.76 -5.33 -4.01
CA LYS A 72 -2.08 -4.69 -4.11
C LYS A 72 -2.02 -3.28 -4.70
N LEU A 73 -1.02 -2.48 -4.33
CA LEU A 73 -0.79 -1.17 -4.93
C LEU A 73 -0.48 -1.29 -6.43
N ALA A 74 0.28 -2.31 -6.83
CA ALA A 74 0.55 -2.60 -8.24
C ALA A 74 -0.73 -2.99 -9.01
N LEU A 75 -1.57 -3.86 -8.43
CA LEU A 75 -2.87 -4.21 -9.01
C LEU A 75 -3.77 -2.98 -9.15
N TYR A 76 -3.85 -2.16 -8.10
CA TYR A 76 -4.62 -0.92 -8.12
C TYR A 76 -4.13 0.06 -9.19
N GLY A 77 -2.81 0.24 -9.32
CA GLY A 77 -2.21 1.04 -10.39
C GLY A 77 -2.61 0.53 -11.77
N ALA A 78 -2.53 -0.78 -12.02
CA ALA A 78 -2.94 -1.37 -13.29
C ALA A 78 -4.44 -1.18 -13.60
N VAL A 79 -5.29 -1.19 -12.57
CA VAL A 79 -6.72 -0.90 -12.68
C VAL A 79 -6.96 0.56 -13.05
N LEU A 80 -6.23 1.50 -12.45
CA LEU A 80 -6.29 2.92 -12.78
C LEU A 80 -5.79 3.20 -14.20
N ASP A 81 -4.65 2.62 -14.60
CA ASP A 81 -4.04 2.79 -15.93
C ASP A 81 -5.01 2.42 -17.07
N GLN A 82 -5.87 1.42 -16.82
CA GLN A 82 -6.86 0.92 -17.78
C GLN A 82 -8.26 1.49 -17.55
N ASP A 83 -8.42 2.44 -16.62
CA ASP A 83 -9.70 3.01 -16.18
C ASP A 83 -10.80 1.95 -15.89
N LEU A 84 -10.41 0.85 -15.23
CA LEU A 84 -11.34 -0.23 -14.95
C LEU A 84 -12.19 0.08 -13.72
N SER A 85 -13.49 -0.23 -13.83
CA SER A 85 -14.39 -0.26 -12.68
C SER A 85 -14.21 -1.58 -11.92
N LYS A 86 -14.55 -1.59 -10.62
CA LYS A 86 -14.55 -2.82 -9.81
C LYS A 86 -15.48 -3.90 -10.36
N ALA A 87 -16.60 -3.49 -10.96
CA ALA A 87 -17.55 -4.41 -11.60
C ALA A 87 -16.96 -5.07 -12.85
N GLU A 88 -16.22 -4.29 -13.65
CA GLU A 88 -15.54 -4.82 -14.83
C GLU A 88 -14.41 -5.77 -14.44
N LEU A 89 -13.62 -5.39 -13.45
CA LEU A 89 -12.56 -6.25 -12.93
C LEU A 89 -13.13 -7.58 -12.39
N ALA A 90 -14.24 -7.52 -11.64
CA ALA A 90 -14.94 -8.72 -11.17
C ALA A 90 -15.39 -9.63 -12.31
N ARG A 91 -15.95 -9.05 -13.38
CA ARG A 91 -16.36 -9.78 -14.58
C ARG A 91 -15.17 -10.46 -15.26
N ARG A 92 -14.05 -9.75 -15.45
CA ARG A 92 -12.83 -10.30 -16.07
C ARG A 92 -12.20 -11.41 -15.24
N LEU A 93 -12.19 -11.26 -13.92
CA LEU A 93 -11.63 -12.25 -13.01
C LEU A 93 -12.56 -13.44 -12.75
N GLY A 94 -13.84 -13.36 -13.14
CA GLY A 94 -14.85 -14.35 -12.75
C GLY A 94 -15.05 -14.42 -11.23
N LEU A 95 -14.77 -13.33 -10.51
CA LEU A 95 -14.82 -13.28 -9.05
C LEU A 95 -16.06 -12.51 -8.55
N PRO A 96 -16.62 -12.90 -7.39
CA PRO A 96 -17.62 -12.08 -6.72
C PRO A 96 -17.07 -10.71 -6.35
N ARG A 97 -17.93 -9.68 -6.37
CA ARG A 97 -17.56 -8.29 -6.02
C ARG A 97 -16.83 -8.15 -4.68
N PRO A 98 -17.24 -8.83 -3.58
CA PRO A 98 -16.48 -8.77 -2.32
C PRO A 98 -15.05 -9.28 -2.42
N SER A 99 -14.77 -10.25 -3.31
CA SER A 99 -13.40 -10.73 -3.53
C SER A 99 -12.55 -9.67 -4.22
N VAL A 100 -13.12 -8.94 -5.18
CA VAL A 100 -12.43 -7.83 -5.84
C VAL A 100 -12.21 -6.66 -4.89
N ASP A 101 -13.20 -6.33 -4.05
CA ASP A 101 -13.04 -5.31 -3.02
C ASP A 101 -11.86 -5.63 -2.09
N ARG A 102 -11.71 -6.88 -1.68
CA ARG A 102 -10.57 -7.35 -0.89
C ARG A 102 -9.22 -7.26 -1.62
N LEU A 103 -9.18 -7.56 -2.92
CA LEU A 103 -7.95 -7.44 -3.72
C LEU A 103 -7.51 -5.97 -3.85
N LEU A 104 -8.47 -5.05 -3.88
CA LEU A 104 -8.27 -3.60 -3.97
C LEU A 104 -8.38 -2.90 -2.60
N ASP A 105 -8.04 -3.60 -1.52
CA ASP A 105 -7.98 -3.04 -0.16
C ASP A 105 -6.67 -3.46 0.50
N VAL A 106 -5.74 -2.51 0.70
CA VAL A 106 -4.45 -2.78 1.35
C VAL A 106 -4.56 -3.28 2.79
N ARG A 107 -5.69 -3.00 3.47
CA ARG A 107 -5.91 -3.39 4.88
C ARG A 107 -6.48 -4.80 5.03
N HIS A 108 -6.74 -5.48 3.92
CA HIS A 108 -7.32 -6.81 3.93
C HIS A 108 -6.32 -7.91 3.57
N GLY A 109 -6.44 -9.10 4.15
CA GLY A 109 -5.62 -10.26 3.74
C GLY A 109 -5.98 -10.74 2.33
N SER A 110 -5.01 -11.10 1.51
CA SER A 110 -5.27 -11.71 0.19
C SER A 110 -4.19 -12.72 -0.14
N ARG A 111 -4.52 -13.70 -0.98
CA ARG A 111 -3.55 -14.69 -1.44
C ARG A 111 -2.74 -14.11 -2.59
N MET A 112 -1.43 -14.32 -2.58
CA MET A 112 -0.54 -13.87 -3.65
C MET A 112 -0.93 -14.46 -5.01
N GLU A 113 -1.36 -15.72 -5.05
CA GLU A 113 -1.88 -16.39 -6.25
C GLU A 113 -3.03 -15.63 -6.92
N GLN A 114 -3.93 -15.03 -6.12
CA GLN A 114 -5.05 -14.27 -6.65
C GLN A 114 -4.61 -12.92 -7.21
N LEU A 115 -3.59 -12.29 -6.60
CA LEU A 115 -3.03 -11.05 -7.09
C LEU A 115 -2.23 -11.27 -8.38
N ASP A 116 -1.47 -12.36 -8.45
CA ASP A 116 -0.70 -12.74 -9.64
C ASP A 116 -1.63 -12.98 -10.84
N ALA A 117 -2.67 -13.82 -10.68
CA ALA A 117 -3.67 -14.05 -11.72
C ALA A 117 -4.40 -12.76 -12.14
N ALA A 118 -4.70 -11.87 -11.19
CA ALA A 118 -5.33 -10.60 -11.50
C ALA A 118 -4.41 -9.66 -12.29
N LEU A 119 -3.12 -9.60 -11.93
CA LEU A 119 -2.12 -8.82 -12.65
C LEU A 119 -1.89 -9.37 -14.05
N GLU A 120 -1.82 -10.69 -14.22
CA GLU A 120 -1.65 -11.35 -15.52
C GLU A 120 -2.79 -11.01 -16.49
N LEU A 121 -4.04 -11.05 -16.02
CA LEU A 121 -5.22 -10.63 -16.80
C LEU A 121 -5.19 -9.15 -17.21
N LEU A 122 -4.42 -8.33 -16.49
CA LEU A 122 -4.20 -6.92 -16.81
C LEU A 122 -2.88 -6.69 -17.59
N GLY A 123 -2.23 -7.74 -18.08
CA GLY A 123 -0.99 -7.65 -18.85
C GLY A 123 0.23 -7.25 -18.02
N ARG A 124 0.19 -7.50 -16.70
CA ARG A 124 1.30 -7.27 -15.76
C ARG A 124 1.79 -8.62 -15.25
N ARG A 125 3.07 -8.71 -14.89
CA ARG A 125 3.66 -9.91 -14.29
C ARG A 125 4.12 -9.59 -12.88
N LEU A 126 3.74 -10.43 -11.91
CA LEU A 126 4.30 -10.34 -10.56
C LEU A 126 5.62 -11.10 -10.54
N GLU A 127 6.68 -10.43 -10.09
CA GLU A 127 8.00 -11.04 -9.89
C GLU A 127 8.42 -10.90 -8.43
N VAL A 128 9.11 -11.92 -7.93
CA VAL A 128 9.65 -11.93 -6.57
C VAL A 128 11.13 -11.65 -6.63
N GLN A 129 11.57 -10.64 -5.88
CA GLN A 129 12.97 -10.33 -5.66
C GLN A 129 13.26 -10.42 -4.16
N VAL A 130 14.41 -10.99 -3.81
CA VAL A 130 14.88 -11.12 -2.43
C VAL A 130 16.13 -10.26 -2.28
N SER A 131 16.17 -9.46 -1.22
CA SER A 131 17.30 -8.60 -0.86
C SER A 131 17.61 -8.77 0.62
N GLU A 132 18.80 -8.34 1.02
CA GLU A 132 19.16 -8.23 2.44
C GLU A 132 18.13 -7.38 3.20
N ALA A 133 17.75 -7.85 4.39
CA ALA A 133 16.93 -7.08 5.31
C ALA A 133 17.79 -6.00 5.98
N ALA A 134 17.24 -4.79 6.10
CA ALA A 134 17.92 -3.64 6.71
C ALA A 134 17.91 -3.71 8.24
#